data_AF-A0ABD0T344-F1
#
_entry.id   AF-A0ABD0T344-F1
#
_cell.length_a   1.000
_cell.length_b   1.000
_cell.length_c   1.000
_cell.angle_alpha   90.00
_cell.angle_beta   90.00
_cell.angle_gamma   90.00
#
_symmetry.space_group_name_H-M   'P 1'
#
loop_
_entity.id
_entity.type
_entity.pdbx_description
1 polymer ?
#
loop_
_entity_poly.entity_id
_entity_poly.type
_entity_poly.pdbx_seq_one_letter_code
_entity_poly.pdbx_strand_id
1 'polypeptide(L)'
;MLRRLFILSLLLVIQIKFSEILDDDSESSPLSTTCMKCLCKAMGCIKDEGCVNNVCGPMHITQGYWEAAHYKTSDPANRAAFEKCTNNVWCATRTVQRHMRRYLPACEEKRSDRLRCENALALHKFGPNRCDRNLTASTERKLLSCLDRTVWKWLKDDMED
;
A
#
# COMPACT_ATOMS: atom_id res chain seq x y z
N MET A 1 -48.46 -23.26 7.55
CA MET A 1 -47.30 -23.10 8.47
C MET A 1 -45.95 -23.39 7.80
N LEU A 2 -45.83 -24.38 6.91
CA LEU A 2 -44.58 -24.70 6.18
C LEU A 2 -43.92 -23.51 5.45
N ARG A 3 -44.71 -22.62 4.81
CA ARG A 3 -44.18 -21.42 4.13
C ARG A 3 -43.41 -20.45 5.04
N ARG A 4 -43.75 -20.39 6.34
CA ARG A 4 -43.04 -19.54 7.31
C ARG A 4 -41.72 -20.17 7.76
N LEU A 5 -41.66 -21.50 7.84
CA LEU A 5 -40.43 -22.26 8.15
C LEU A 5 -39.39 -22.15 7.02
N PHE A 6 -39.83 -22.17 5.75
CA PHE A 6 -38.93 -21.97 4.61
C PHE A 6 -38.31 -20.56 4.56
N ILE A 7 -39.08 -19.51 4.84
CA ILE A 7 -38.57 -18.13 4.87
C ILE A 7 -37.58 -17.93 6.02
N LEU A 8 -37.85 -18.51 7.20
CA LEU A 8 -36.92 -18.48 8.34
C LEU A 8 -35.61 -19.23 8.05
N SER A 9 -35.68 -20.36 7.33
CA SER A 9 -34.49 -21.11 6.92
C SER A 9 -33.64 -20.33 5.90
N LEU A 10 -34.27 -19.62 4.96
CA LEU A 10 -33.58 -18.85 3.93
C LEU A 10 -32.83 -17.64 4.53
N LEU A 11 -33.43 -16.97 5.51
CA LEU A 11 -32.81 -15.84 6.23
C LEU A 11 -31.61 -16.29 7.06
N LEU A 12 -31.63 -17.49 7.62
CA LEU A 12 -30.48 -18.04 8.36
C LEU A 12 -29.27 -18.30 7.45
N VAL A 13 -29.49 -18.78 6.22
CA VAL A 13 -28.41 -19.05 5.24
C VAL A 13 -27.76 -17.75 4.75
N ILE A 14 -28.54 -16.67 4.63
CA ILE A 14 -28.04 -15.36 4.20
C ILE A 14 -27.12 -14.73 5.27
N GLN A 15 -27.39 -14.95 6.56
CA GLN A 15 -26.52 -14.46 7.65
C GLN A 15 -25.18 -15.21 7.71
N ILE A 16 -25.17 -16.52 7.42
CA ILE A 16 -23.94 -17.33 7.43
C ILE A 16 -23.00 -16.97 6.26
N LYS A 17 -23.55 -16.47 5.14
CA LYS A 17 -22.75 -16.04 3.98
C LYS A 17 -22.16 -14.64 4.11
N PHE A 18 -22.59 -13.85 5.09
CA PHE A 18 -22.09 -12.49 5.30
C PHE A 18 -20.78 -12.45 6.12
N SER A 19 -20.39 -13.56 6.75
CA SER A 19 -19.24 -13.64 7.66
C SER A 19 -17.88 -13.72 6.96
N GLU A 20 -17.81 -13.91 5.64
CA GLU A 20 -16.55 -14.12 4.90
C GLU A 20 -16.04 -12.88 4.14
N ILE A 21 -16.67 -11.70 4.27
CA ILE A 21 -16.23 -10.47 3.59
C ILE A 21 -16.16 -9.29 4.56
N LEU A 22 -15.47 -9.48 5.68
CA LEU A 22 -14.89 -8.35 6.41
C LEU A 22 -13.38 -8.62 6.45
N ASP A 23 -12.70 -8.23 5.36
CA ASP A 23 -11.31 -7.80 5.48
C ASP A 23 -11.30 -6.72 6.57
N ASP A 24 -10.80 -7.10 7.75
CA ASP A 24 -10.65 -6.22 8.90
C ASP A 24 -9.75 -5.03 8.51
N ASP A 25 -10.39 -3.95 8.04
CA ASP A 25 -9.78 -2.69 7.62
C ASP A 25 -9.49 -1.76 8.83
N SER A 26 -9.47 -2.30 10.07
CA SER A 26 -9.02 -1.57 11.27
C SER A 26 -7.49 -1.54 11.45
N GLU A 27 -6.75 -1.82 10.37
CA GLU A 27 -5.30 -1.93 10.42
C GLU A 27 -4.65 -0.54 10.26
N SER A 28 -4.03 -0.01 11.33
CA SER A 28 -3.39 1.32 11.34
C SER A 28 -2.44 1.48 10.15
N SER A 29 -2.59 2.56 9.37
CA SER A 29 -1.76 2.82 8.19
C SER A 29 -0.38 3.30 8.62
N PRO A 30 0.71 2.55 8.39
CA PRO A 30 2.05 2.92 8.85
C PRO A 30 2.61 4.17 8.17
N LEU A 31 2.05 4.57 7.02
CA LEU A 31 2.38 5.78 6.29
C LEU A 31 1.17 6.71 6.17
N SER A 32 1.41 8.01 6.32
CA SER A 32 0.41 9.04 6.02
C SER A 32 0.08 9.09 4.53
N THR A 33 -1.10 9.61 4.20
CA THR A 33 -1.52 9.88 2.82
C THR A 33 -0.51 10.77 2.09
N THR A 34 0.07 11.76 2.78
CA THR A 34 1.11 12.63 2.24
C THR A 34 2.36 11.85 1.86
N CYS A 35 2.84 10.97 2.73
CA CYS A 35 4.01 10.13 2.42
C CYS A 35 3.72 9.24 1.19
N MET A 36 2.57 8.58 1.13
CA MET A 36 2.17 7.74 -0.01
C MET A 36 2.16 8.50 -1.34
N LYS A 37 1.58 9.71 -1.37
CA LYS A 37 1.57 10.58 -2.55
C LYS A 37 2.99 10.95 -2.98
N CYS A 38 3.86 11.26 -2.02
CA CYS A 38 5.23 11.65 -2.31
C CYS A 38 6.14 10.49 -2.72
N LEU A 39 5.90 9.27 -2.22
CA LEU A 39 6.52 8.05 -2.75
C LEU A 39 6.23 7.90 -4.26
N CYS A 40 4.94 7.94 -4.62
CA CYS A 40 4.46 7.87 -6.00
C CYS A 40 5.18 8.92 -6.87
N LYS A 41 5.21 10.18 -6.42
CA LYS A 41 5.87 11.29 -7.13
C LYS A 41 7.38 11.09 -7.30
N ALA A 42 8.06 10.58 -6.26
CA ALA A 42 9.51 10.37 -6.29
C ALA A 42 9.93 9.25 -7.26
N MET A 43 9.09 8.22 -7.38
CA MET A 43 9.31 7.08 -8.26
C MET A 43 8.85 7.31 -9.70
N GLY A 44 7.93 8.26 -9.92
CA GLY A 44 7.39 8.55 -11.23
C GLY A 44 6.23 7.63 -11.61
N CYS A 45 5.34 7.36 -10.65
CA CYS A 45 4.16 6.54 -10.87
C CYS A 45 3.31 7.00 -12.06
N ILE A 46 2.85 6.04 -12.85
CA ILE A 46 1.96 6.27 -13.99
C ILE A 46 0.62 5.59 -13.71
N LYS A 47 -0.47 6.34 -13.82
CA LYS A 47 -1.81 5.77 -13.71
C LYS A 47 -2.05 4.88 -14.93
N ASP A 48 -2.65 3.72 -14.72
CA ASP A 48 -3.05 2.79 -15.79
C ASP A 48 -1.85 2.25 -16.61
N GLU A 49 -0.66 2.14 -16.01
CA GLU A 49 0.57 1.60 -16.65
C GLU A 49 0.46 0.12 -17.05
N GLY A 50 -0.44 -0.64 -16.42
CA GLY A 50 -0.50 -2.09 -16.61
C GLY A 50 0.72 -2.77 -15.97
N CYS A 51 1.25 -3.77 -16.65
CA CYS A 51 2.42 -4.51 -16.19
C CYS A 51 3.55 -4.44 -17.24
N VAL A 52 4.73 -3.97 -16.83
CA VAL A 52 5.93 -3.89 -17.66
C VAL A 52 7.06 -4.63 -16.97
N ASN A 53 7.66 -5.63 -17.64
CA ASN A 53 8.76 -6.43 -17.08
C ASN A 53 8.48 -7.02 -15.67
N ASN A 54 7.27 -7.54 -15.44
CA ASN A 54 6.81 -8.08 -14.14
C ASN A 54 6.72 -7.07 -12.98
N VAL A 55 6.68 -5.78 -13.31
CA VAL A 55 6.37 -4.69 -12.40
C VAL A 55 5.01 -4.13 -12.80
N CYS A 56 4.06 -4.06 -11.87
CA CYS A 56 2.67 -3.75 -12.18
C CYS A 56 2.14 -2.53 -11.42
N GLY A 57 1.31 -1.78 -12.12
CA GLY A 57 0.45 -0.73 -11.61
C GLY A 57 1.19 0.52 -11.14
N PRO A 58 0.43 1.52 -10.65
CA PRO A 58 0.95 2.86 -10.34
C PRO A 58 1.99 2.86 -9.22
N MET A 59 2.05 1.81 -8.41
CA MET A 59 3.03 1.70 -7.32
C MET A 59 4.21 0.81 -7.66
N HIS A 60 4.40 0.43 -8.94
CA HIS A 60 5.56 -0.34 -9.42
C HIS A 60 5.82 -1.60 -8.58
N ILE A 61 4.79 -2.41 -8.38
CA ILE A 61 4.82 -3.56 -7.48
C ILE A 61 5.23 -4.81 -8.24
N THR A 62 6.21 -5.56 -7.71
CA THR A 62 6.54 -6.90 -8.19
C THR A 62 5.67 -7.95 -7.51
N GLN A 63 5.56 -9.14 -8.11
CA GLN A 63 4.80 -10.24 -7.53
C GLN A 63 5.29 -10.62 -6.11
N GLY A 64 6.61 -10.75 -5.90
CA GLY A 64 7.16 -11.06 -4.58
C GLY A 64 6.90 -9.95 -3.54
N TYR A 65 6.84 -8.68 -3.97
CA TYR A 65 6.42 -7.58 -3.08
C TYR A 65 4.97 -7.75 -2.64
N TRP A 66 4.08 -8.08 -3.58
CA TRP A 66 2.65 -8.28 -3.33
C TRP A 66 2.40 -9.49 -2.42
N GLU A 67 3.06 -10.63 -2.69
CA GLU A 67 2.98 -11.85 -1.85
C GLU A 67 3.47 -11.57 -0.43
N ALA A 68 4.60 -10.90 -0.28
CA ALA A 68 5.13 -10.55 1.04
C ALA A 68 4.16 -9.66 1.85
N ALA A 69 3.42 -8.78 1.17
CA ALA A 69 2.39 -7.93 1.76
C ALA A 69 1.08 -8.68 2.07
N HIS A 70 0.79 -9.77 1.36
CA HIS A 70 -0.42 -10.57 1.48
C HIS A 70 -0.16 -11.96 2.08
N TYR A 71 0.93 -12.14 2.81
CA TYR A 71 1.44 -13.46 3.24
C TYR A 71 0.45 -14.39 3.97
N LYS A 72 -0.67 -13.87 4.47
CA LYS A 72 -1.74 -14.65 5.10
C LYS A 72 -2.81 -15.15 4.11
N THR A 73 -2.95 -14.50 2.96
CA THR A 73 -4.07 -14.69 2.02
C THR A 73 -3.63 -14.85 0.56
N SER A 74 -2.38 -14.54 0.23
CA SER A 74 -1.86 -14.71 -1.13
C SER A 74 -1.63 -16.18 -1.44
N ASP A 75 -2.16 -16.61 -2.57
CA ASP A 75 -1.67 -17.78 -3.30
C ASP A 75 -0.57 -17.31 -4.27
N PRO A 76 0.72 -17.68 -4.06
CA PRO A 76 1.82 -17.31 -4.94
C PRO A 76 1.66 -17.77 -6.39
N ALA A 77 0.81 -18.76 -6.66
CA ALA A 77 0.53 -19.20 -8.02
C ALA A 77 -0.45 -18.27 -8.76
N ASN A 78 -1.15 -17.37 -8.06
CA ASN A 78 -2.24 -16.58 -8.64
C ASN A 78 -1.76 -15.24 -9.22
N ARG A 79 -1.04 -15.32 -10.35
CA ARG A 79 -0.59 -14.15 -11.11
C ARG A 79 -1.74 -13.19 -11.47
N ALA A 80 -2.92 -13.72 -11.82
CA ALA A 80 -4.07 -12.90 -12.18
C ALA A 80 -4.56 -12.04 -11.01
N ALA A 81 -4.54 -12.55 -9.78
CA ALA A 81 -4.88 -11.78 -8.58
C ALA A 81 -3.86 -10.66 -8.31
N PHE A 82 -2.56 -10.95 -8.46
CA PHE A 82 -1.49 -9.96 -8.38
C PHE A 82 -1.70 -8.82 -9.39
N GLU A 83 -1.87 -9.14 -10.67
CA GLU A 83 -2.05 -8.13 -11.73
C GLU A 83 -3.34 -7.33 -11.53
N LYS A 84 -4.45 -7.99 -11.19
CA LYS A 84 -5.74 -7.33 -10.91
C LYS A 84 -5.64 -6.36 -9.74
N CYS A 85 -5.00 -6.77 -8.64
CA CYS A 85 -4.85 -5.92 -7.46
C CYS A 85 -3.92 -4.74 -7.74
N THR A 86 -2.72 -5.00 -8.26
CA THR A 86 -1.70 -3.96 -8.39
C THR A 86 -2.08 -2.90 -9.43
N ASN A 87 -2.89 -3.23 -10.43
CA ASN A 87 -3.46 -2.24 -11.35
C ASN A 87 -4.62 -1.41 -10.77
N ASN A 88 -5.21 -1.82 -9.65
CA ASN A 88 -6.22 -1.04 -8.94
C ASN A 88 -5.54 -0.12 -7.90
N VAL A 89 -5.71 1.20 -8.02
CA VAL A 89 -5.03 2.18 -7.15
C VAL A 89 -5.26 1.93 -5.64
N TRP A 90 -6.45 1.49 -5.25
CA TRP A 90 -6.78 1.21 -3.85
C TRP A 90 -6.07 -0.03 -3.35
N CYS A 91 -6.11 -1.11 -4.14
CA CYS A 91 -5.44 -2.37 -3.78
C CYS A 91 -3.92 -2.22 -3.82
N ALA A 92 -3.36 -1.50 -4.80
CA ALA A 92 -1.94 -1.16 -4.85
C ALA A 92 -1.47 -0.37 -3.62
N THR A 93 -2.21 0.68 -3.25
CA THR A 93 -1.91 1.51 -2.06
C THR A 93 -1.97 0.67 -0.79
N ARG A 94 -2.98 -0.20 -0.65
CA ARG A 94 -3.12 -1.13 0.48
C ARG A 94 -1.98 -2.14 0.52
N THR A 95 -1.56 -2.66 -0.63
CA THR A 95 -0.40 -3.54 -0.76
C THR A 95 0.86 -2.87 -0.20
N VAL A 96 1.09 -1.59 -0.56
CA VAL A 96 2.22 -0.84 -0.02
C VAL A 96 2.10 -0.65 1.48
N GLN A 97 0.95 -0.23 2.00
CA GLN A 97 0.75 -0.06 3.45
C GLN A 97 1.01 -1.36 4.22
N ARG A 98 0.51 -2.51 3.75
CA ARG A 98 0.77 -3.83 4.35
C ARG A 98 2.25 -4.20 4.33
N HIS A 99 2.93 -3.96 3.20
CA HIS A 99 4.37 -4.20 3.08
C HIS A 99 5.17 -3.33 4.07
N MET A 100 4.81 -2.06 4.20
CA MET A 100 5.43 -1.13 5.14
C MET A 100 5.21 -1.56 6.58
N ARG A 101 4.00 -1.99 6.93
CA ARG A 101 3.69 -2.46 8.28
C ARG A 101 4.60 -3.61 8.68
N ARG A 102 4.88 -4.50 7.74
CA ARG A 102 5.72 -5.68 7.96
C ARG A 102 7.21 -5.35 8.09
N TYR A 103 7.74 -4.45 7.26
CA TYR A 103 9.20 -4.32 7.09
C TYR A 103 9.78 -2.96 7.46
N LEU A 104 8.96 -1.91 7.61
CA LEU A 104 9.44 -0.56 7.89
C LEU A 104 10.15 -0.42 9.24
N PRO A 105 9.67 -1.02 10.36
CA PRO A 105 10.36 -0.88 11.65
C PRO A 105 11.81 -1.37 11.61
N ALA A 106 12.04 -2.56 11.03
CA ALA A 106 13.39 -3.10 10.87
C ALA A 106 14.23 -2.29 9.88
N CYS A 107 13.59 -1.59 8.94
CA CYS A 107 14.30 -0.71 8.03
C CYS A 107 14.75 0.60 8.71
N GLU A 108 13.88 1.19 9.54
CA GLU A 108 14.20 2.38 10.33
C GLU A 108 15.34 2.12 11.30
N GLU A 109 15.40 0.92 11.89
CA GLU A 109 16.53 0.52 12.75
C GLU A 109 17.85 0.49 11.98
N LYS A 110 17.86 0.02 10.73
CA LYS A 110 19.07 -0.01 9.88
C LYS A 110 19.55 1.38 9.47
N ARG A 111 18.67 2.39 9.45
CA ARG A 111 18.94 3.77 9.01
C ARG A 111 18.16 4.78 9.86
N SER A 112 18.58 4.90 11.11
CA SER A 112 17.99 5.82 12.09
C SER A 112 18.26 7.30 11.76
N ASP A 113 19.18 7.57 10.83
CA ASP A 113 19.50 8.90 10.32
C ASP A 113 18.44 9.47 9.36
N ARG A 114 17.51 8.63 8.88
CA ARG A 114 16.49 9.01 7.89
C ARG A 114 15.13 9.23 8.53
N LEU A 115 14.36 10.14 7.95
CA LEU A 115 12.93 10.25 8.28
C LEU A 115 12.20 8.97 7.86
N ARG A 116 11.12 8.65 8.58
CA ARG A 116 10.27 7.48 8.30
C ARG A 116 9.87 7.35 6.83
N CYS A 117 9.50 8.45 6.17
CA CYS A 117 9.06 8.41 4.77
C CYS A 117 10.22 8.15 3.79
N GLU A 118 11.44 8.54 4.15
CA GLU A 118 12.64 8.22 3.37
C GLU A 118 13.02 6.74 3.53
N ASN A 119 12.93 6.21 4.75
CA ASN A 119 13.06 4.78 5.02
C ASN A 119 12.01 3.97 4.25
N ALA A 120 10.77 4.44 4.20
CA ALA A 120 9.71 3.83 3.39
C ALA A 120 10.04 3.84 1.89
N LEU A 121 10.58 4.94 1.35
CA LEU A 121 10.98 5.00 -0.05
C LEU A 121 12.12 4.03 -0.38
N ALA A 122 13.13 3.96 0.49
CA ALA A 122 14.25 3.04 0.32
C ALA A 122 13.79 1.58 0.42
N LEU A 123 12.92 1.27 1.38
CA LEU A 123 12.29 -0.04 1.53
C LEU A 123 11.48 -0.42 0.28
N HIS A 124 10.68 0.49 -0.26
CA HIS A 124 9.90 0.23 -1.46
C HIS A 124 10.80 -0.04 -2.68
N LYS A 125 11.86 0.76 -2.85
CA LYS A 125 12.74 0.71 -4.02
C LYS A 125 13.71 -0.47 -3.99
N PHE A 126 14.19 -0.86 -2.81
CA PHE A 126 15.28 -1.82 -2.67
C PHE A 126 14.90 -3.11 -1.93
N GLY A 127 13.72 -3.14 -1.31
CA GLY A 127 13.24 -4.26 -0.52
C GLY A 127 13.86 -4.35 0.89
N PRO A 128 13.35 -5.25 1.74
CA PRO A 128 13.69 -5.31 3.18
C PRO A 128 15.17 -5.54 3.49
N ASN A 129 15.86 -6.26 2.60
CA ASN A 129 17.26 -6.64 2.80
C ASN A 129 18.26 -5.54 2.42
N ARG A 130 17.83 -4.54 1.63
CA ARG A 130 18.70 -3.52 1.03
C ARG A 130 18.18 -2.11 1.24
N CYS A 131 17.26 -1.91 2.18
CA CYS A 131 16.64 -0.61 2.42
C CYS A 131 17.61 0.39 3.10
N ASP A 132 18.75 -0.10 3.58
CA ASP A 132 19.88 0.68 4.05
C ASP A 132 20.63 1.41 2.92
N ARG A 133 20.45 1.01 1.67
CA ARG A 133 21.08 1.67 0.51
C ARG A 133 20.67 3.13 0.41
N ASN A 134 21.61 3.98 -0.02
CA ASN A 134 21.33 5.39 -0.30
C ASN A 134 20.38 5.54 -1.49
N LEU A 135 19.38 6.40 -1.30
CA LEU A 135 18.60 6.93 -2.40
C LEU A 135 19.52 7.79 -3.27
N THR A 136 19.21 7.90 -4.56
CA THR A 136 19.92 8.87 -5.40
C THR A 136 19.53 10.28 -4.97
N ALA A 137 20.45 11.24 -5.08
CA ALA A 137 20.17 12.64 -4.76
C ALA A 137 18.94 13.19 -5.51
N SER A 138 18.71 12.73 -6.74
CA SER A 138 17.50 13.08 -7.51
C SER A 138 16.23 12.52 -6.87
N THR A 139 16.23 11.25 -6.46
CA THR A 139 15.05 10.61 -5.85
C THR A 139 14.72 11.24 -4.50
N GLU A 140 15.74 11.45 -3.67
CA GLU A 140 15.62 12.09 -2.36
C GLU A 140 15.07 13.52 -2.49
N ARG A 141 15.65 14.33 -3.39
CA ARG A 141 15.15 15.69 -3.68
C ARG A 141 13.68 15.70 -4.10
N LYS A 142 13.25 14.75 -4.95
CA LYS A 142 11.85 14.65 -5.37
C LYS A 142 10.92 14.35 -4.19
N LEU A 143 11.33 13.46 -3.30
CA LEU A 143 10.59 13.11 -2.09
C LEU A 143 10.48 14.32 -1.16
N LEU A 144 11.60 14.88 -0.73
CA LEU A 144 11.65 15.99 0.22
C LEU A 144 10.91 17.22 -0.30
N SER A 145 11.08 17.57 -1.58
CA SER A 145 10.36 18.67 -2.21
C SER A 145 8.84 18.45 -2.27
N CYS A 146 8.38 17.19 -2.38
CA CYS A 146 6.95 16.88 -2.31
C CYS A 146 6.40 17.00 -0.88
N LEU A 147 7.15 16.54 0.11
CA LEU A 147 6.77 16.64 1.52
C LEU A 147 6.68 18.11 1.94
N ASP A 148 7.70 18.90 1.64
CA ASP A 148 7.76 20.34 1.95
C ASP A 148 6.61 21.13 1.31
N ARG A 149 6.36 20.95 0.01
CA ARG A 149 5.21 21.60 -0.66
C ARG A 149 3.88 21.26 0.00
N THR A 150 3.74 20.04 0.53
CA THR A 150 2.50 19.63 1.20
C THR A 150 2.33 20.36 2.53
N VAL A 151 3.42 20.54 3.28
CA VAL A 151 3.42 21.32 4.53
C VAL A 151 3.05 22.78 4.26
N TRP A 152 3.69 23.42 3.27
CA TRP A 152 3.37 24.81 2.92
C TRP A 152 1.96 25.02 2.40
N LYS A 153 1.39 24.02 1.71
CA LYS A 153 -0.01 24.08 1.30
C LYS A 153 -0.94 24.07 2.53
N TRP A 154 -0.71 23.15 3.46
CA TRP A 154 -1.48 23.08 4.71
C TRP A 154 -1.41 24.38 5.51
N LEU A 155 -0.20 24.92 5.72
CA LEU A 155 -0.04 26.17 6.47
C LEU A 155 -0.73 27.38 5.82
N LYS A 156 -0.83 27.40 4.49
CA LYS A 156 -1.56 28.47 3.78
C LYS A 156 -3.06 28.29 3.90
N ASP A 157 -3.54 27.07 3.69
CA ASP A 157 -4.96 26.74 3.79
C ASP A 157 -5.47 27.07 5.22
N ASP A 158 -4.70 26.78 6.28
CA ASP A 158 -5.05 27.09 7.70
C ASP A 158 -5.02 28.60 8.04
N MET A 159 -4.36 29.44 7.25
CA MET A 159 -4.28 30.90 7.47
C MET A 159 -5.36 31.69 6.71
N GLU A 160 -6.07 31.02 5.81
CA GLU A 160 -7.14 31.61 4.99
C GLU A 160 -8.55 31.26 5.51
N ASP A 161 -8.65 30.38 6.51
CA ASP A 161 -9.85 30.02 7.28
C ASP A 161 -9.97 30.79 8.62
#